data_AF-A0A419YRF5-F1
#
_entry.id   AF-A0A419YRF5-F1
#
_cell.length_a   1.000
_cell.length_b   1.000
_cell.length_c   1.000
_cell.angle_alpha   90.00
_cell.angle_beta   90.00
_cell.angle_gamma   90.00
#
_symmetry.space_group_name_H-M   'P 1'
#
loop_
_entity.id
_entity.type
_entity.pdbx_description
1 polymer ?
#
loop_
_entity_poly.entity_id
_entity_poly.type
_entity_poly.pdbx_seq_one_letter_code
_entity_poly.pdbx_strand_id
1 'polypeptide(L)'
;MSELPAHEVREYDQYGDPIAVRWEALRAFAAGQRGADAREFVEAAYAQPRLRALSPGRAMYWITFSRRAAPPICADLPRVRAHGGDRFAVHLADGRVHEGHGAAATVALVLQHLPEDAVPAPRGG
;
A
#
# COMPACT_ATOMS: atom_id res chain seq x y z
N MET A 1 32.46 17.38 -1.77
CA MET A 1 31.70 16.18 -1.37
C MET A 1 31.10 16.47 0.00
N SER A 2 29.89 17.04 0.05
CA SER A 2 29.23 17.37 1.32
C SER A 2 28.40 16.18 1.78
N GLU A 3 28.81 15.62 2.92
CA GLU A 3 28.04 14.67 3.71
C GLU A 3 26.73 15.31 4.15
N LEU A 4 25.60 14.70 3.79
CA LEU A 4 24.29 15.10 4.29
C LEU A 4 24.18 14.70 5.76
N PRO A 5 23.67 15.55 6.66
CA PRO A 5 23.73 15.29 8.09
C PRO A 5 22.75 14.19 8.50
N ALA A 6 23.19 13.29 9.39
CA ALA A 6 22.47 12.15 9.96
C ALA A 6 21.22 12.49 10.82
N HIS A 7 20.62 13.67 10.63
CA HIS A 7 19.47 14.16 11.37
C HIS A 7 18.11 13.68 10.82
N GLU A 8 18.06 13.11 9.62
CA GLU A 8 16.79 12.73 8.97
C GLU A 8 16.36 11.27 9.23
N VAL A 9 17.15 10.50 9.98
CA VAL A 9 16.91 9.05 10.21
C VAL A 9 16.36 8.75 11.62
N ARG A 10 16.25 9.75 12.51
CA ARG A 10 16.01 9.55 13.96
C ARG A 10 14.63 9.92 14.51
N GLU A 11 13.69 10.40 13.70
CA GLU A 11 12.39 10.88 14.20
C GLU A 11 11.20 9.92 14.02
N TYR A 12 11.41 8.71 13.48
CA TYR A 12 10.33 7.73 13.28
C TYR A 12 10.33 6.57 14.29
N ASP A 13 11.38 6.48 15.10
CA ASP A 13 11.67 5.42 16.07
C ASP A 13 10.76 5.57 17.32
N GLN A 14 10.32 6.79 17.60
CA GLN A 14 9.62 7.17 18.84
C GLN A 14 8.09 7.23 18.73
N TYR A 15 7.52 7.03 17.53
CA TYR A 15 6.07 7.17 17.25
C TYR A 15 5.37 5.85 16.86
N GLY A 16 6.03 4.70 17.02
CA GLY A 16 5.53 3.42 16.53
C GLY A 16 5.82 3.22 15.05
N ASP A 17 5.58 2.02 14.53
CA ASP A 17 5.82 1.70 13.12
C ASP A 17 4.97 2.61 12.21
N PRO A 18 5.57 3.54 11.44
CA PRO A 18 4.81 4.47 10.60
C PRO A 18 3.99 3.76 9.52
N ILE A 19 4.35 2.53 9.14
CA ILE A 19 3.57 1.70 8.22
C ILE A 19 2.31 1.21 8.92
N ALA A 20 2.42 0.74 10.17
CA ALA A 20 1.27 0.31 10.97
C ALA A 20 0.27 1.47 11.16
N VAL A 21 0.74 2.67 11.50
CA VAL A 21 -0.11 3.86 11.66
C VAL A 21 -0.87 4.20 10.36
N ARG A 22 -0.19 4.10 9.20
CA ARG A 22 -0.84 4.33 7.90
C ARG A 22 -1.87 3.26 7.54
N TRP A 23 -1.63 2.00 7.89
CA TRP A 23 -2.61 0.94 7.74
C TRP A 23 -3.84 1.16 8.61
N GLU A 24 -3.67 1.54 9.86
CA GLU A 24 -4.78 1.88 10.76
C GLU A 24 -5.62 3.04 10.21
N ALA A 25 -4.97 4.11 9.75
CA ALA A 25 -5.64 5.25 9.14
C ALA A 25 -6.44 4.84 7.88
N LEU A 26 -5.87 3.99 7.01
CA LEU A 26 -6.56 3.49 5.82
C LEU A 26 -7.75 2.60 6.18
N ARG A 27 -7.62 1.72 7.17
CA ARG A 27 -8.70 0.85 7.67
C ARG A 27 -9.84 1.66 8.29
N ALA A 28 -9.52 2.66 9.12
CA ALA A 28 -10.51 3.56 9.70
C ALA A 28 -11.27 4.35 8.62
N PHE A 29 -10.57 4.84 7.60
CA PHE A 29 -11.20 5.50 6.46
C PHE A 29 -12.12 4.56 5.67
N ALA A 30 -11.66 3.34 5.37
CA ALA A 30 -12.45 2.36 4.63
C ALA A 30 -13.70 1.93 5.41
N ALA A 31 -13.63 1.86 6.75
CA ALA A 31 -14.78 1.60 7.60
C ALA A 31 -15.84 2.72 7.57
N GLY A 32 -15.43 3.96 7.31
CA GLY A 32 -16.33 5.11 7.15
C GLY A 32 -16.97 5.26 5.76
N GLN A 33 -16.53 4.48 4.77
CA GLN A 33 -17.09 4.53 3.43
C GLN A 33 -18.39 3.74 3.32
N ARG A 34 -19.34 4.25 2.53
CA ARG A 34 -20.63 3.59 2.30
C ARG A 34 -20.56 2.33 1.42
N GLY A 35 -19.37 1.96 0.93
CA GLY A 35 -19.15 0.76 0.09
C GLY A 35 -18.33 -0.31 0.83
N ALA A 36 -18.87 -1.53 0.90
CA ALA A 36 -18.20 -2.68 1.52
C ALA A 36 -16.91 -3.06 0.77
N ASP A 37 -16.91 -2.91 -0.55
CA ASP A 37 -15.82 -3.32 -1.45
C ASP A 37 -14.45 -2.74 -1.04
N ALA A 38 -14.39 -1.45 -0.72
CA ALA A 38 -13.13 -0.80 -0.33
C ALA A 38 -12.64 -1.32 1.04
N ARG A 39 -13.56 -1.55 1.98
CA ARG A 39 -13.24 -2.13 3.29
C ARG A 39 -12.74 -3.56 3.14
N GLU A 40 -13.45 -4.39 2.40
CA GLU A 40 -13.07 -5.78 2.15
C GLU A 40 -11.70 -5.87 1.48
N PHE A 41 -11.44 -5.03 0.48
CA PHE A 41 -10.11 -4.95 -0.14
C PHE A 41 -9.02 -4.55 0.85
N VAL A 42 -9.25 -3.52 1.67
CA VAL A 42 -8.24 -3.04 2.63
C VAL A 42 -7.95 -4.12 3.69
N GLU A 43 -8.96 -4.80 4.21
CA GLU A 43 -8.78 -5.90 5.17
C GLU A 43 -8.06 -7.09 4.53
N ALA A 44 -8.45 -7.47 3.31
CA ALA A 44 -7.78 -8.54 2.56
C ALA A 44 -6.32 -8.20 2.26
N ALA A 45 -6.02 -6.95 1.91
CA ALA A 45 -4.66 -6.48 1.66
C ALA A 45 -3.83 -6.45 2.96
N TYR A 46 -4.42 -6.00 4.08
CA TYR A 46 -3.76 -5.99 5.39
C TYR A 46 -3.42 -7.39 5.91
N ALA A 47 -4.24 -8.40 5.58
CA ALA A 47 -3.98 -9.79 5.92
C ALA A 47 -2.74 -10.38 5.21
N GLN A 48 -2.30 -9.79 4.10
CA GLN A 48 -1.14 -10.27 3.34
C GLN A 48 0.16 -9.70 3.93
N PRO A 49 1.09 -10.55 4.43
CA PRO A 49 2.33 -10.07 5.06
C PRO A 49 3.16 -9.16 4.15
N ARG A 50 3.21 -9.48 2.84
CA ARG A 50 3.96 -8.69 1.84
C ARG A 50 3.37 -7.30 1.65
N LEU A 51 2.05 -7.16 1.62
CA LEU A 51 1.41 -5.84 1.49
C LEU A 51 1.42 -5.07 2.80
N ARG A 52 1.25 -5.76 3.93
CA ARG A 52 1.30 -5.16 5.27
C ARG A 52 2.67 -4.51 5.56
N ALA A 53 3.75 -5.04 4.99
CA ALA A 53 5.09 -4.46 5.08
C ALA A 53 5.30 -3.22 4.19
N LEU A 54 4.35 -2.89 3.31
CA LEU A 54 4.39 -1.68 2.49
C LEU A 54 3.60 -0.57 3.16
N SER A 55 4.04 0.67 2.93
CA SER A 55 3.28 1.84 3.34
C SER A 55 2.05 1.98 2.43
N PRO A 56 0.82 1.87 2.96
CA PRO A 56 -0.35 2.22 2.20
C PRO A 56 -0.46 3.74 2.09
N GLY A 57 -1.12 4.19 1.02
CA GLY A 57 -1.42 5.59 0.77
C GLY A 57 -2.74 5.72 0.05
N ARG A 58 -3.25 6.96 0.02
CA ARG A 58 -4.47 7.29 -0.70
C ARG A 58 -4.21 8.51 -1.58
N ALA A 59 -4.53 8.38 -2.87
CA ALA A 59 -4.50 9.48 -3.83
C ALA A 59 -5.87 9.58 -4.50
N MET A 60 -6.68 10.57 -4.12
CA MET A 60 -8.10 10.70 -4.53
C MET A 60 -8.91 9.41 -4.24
N TYR A 61 -9.21 8.63 -5.27
CA TYR A 61 -9.95 7.36 -5.22
C TYR A 61 -9.05 6.11 -5.35
N TRP A 62 -7.73 6.32 -5.39
CA TRP A 62 -6.73 5.25 -5.49
C TRP A 62 -6.17 4.90 -4.13
N ILE A 63 -6.10 3.60 -3.86
CA ILE A 63 -5.26 3.00 -2.83
C ILE A 63 -3.91 2.71 -3.49
N THR A 64 -2.85 3.28 -2.94
CA THR A 64 -1.48 3.13 -3.44
C THR A 64 -0.64 2.39 -2.43
N PHE A 65 0.37 1.66 -2.89
CA PHE A 65 1.40 1.09 -2.03
C PHE A 65 2.74 1.78 -2.31
N SER A 66 3.56 1.92 -1.29
CA SER A 66 4.91 2.47 -1.40
C SER A 66 5.88 1.65 -0.57
N ARG A 67 7.10 1.48 -1.10
CA ARG A 67 8.23 0.85 -0.41
C ARG A 67 8.75 1.70 0.74
N ARG A 68 8.49 3.01 0.69
CA ARG A 68 8.92 3.99 1.70
C ARG A 68 7.72 4.64 2.38
N ALA A 69 7.79 4.74 3.70
CA ALA A 69 6.86 5.55 4.48
C ALA A 69 7.20 7.06 4.39
N ALA A 70 8.44 7.43 4.07
CA ALA A 70 8.88 8.81 3.88
C ALA A 70 9.16 9.14 2.40
N PRO A 71 9.05 10.40 1.98
CA PRO A 71 9.41 10.84 0.63
C PRO A 71 10.87 10.51 0.26
N PRO A 72 11.19 10.34 -1.04
CA PRO A 72 10.29 10.39 -2.19
C PRO A 72 9.39 9.15 -2.26
N ILE A 73 8.08 9.37 -2.45
CA ILE A 73 7.10 8.30 -2.66
C ILE A 73 7.32 7.77 -4.08
N CYS A 74 7.75 6.51 -4.20
CA CYS A 74 7.90 5.86 -5.49
C CYS A 74 6.51 5.41 -6.00
N ALA A 75 6.16 5.81 -7.22
CA ALA A 75 4.92 5.40 -7.91
C ALA A 75 5.12 4.13 -8.75
N ASP A 76 6.03 3.27 -8.30
CA ASP A 76 6.53 2.08 -8.97
C ASP A 76 5.78 0.80 -8.58
N LEU A 77 4.81 0.89 -7.68
CA LEU A 77 3.99 -0.22 -7.25
C LEU A 77 2.57 -0.13 -7.81
N PRO A 78 1.86 -1.27 -7.95
CA PRO A 78 0.48 -1.28 -8.37
C PRO A 78 -0.40 -0.42 -7.47
N ARG A 79 -1.39 0.26 -8.07
CA ARG A 79 -2.41 1.04 -7.36
C ARG A 79 -3.80 0.52 -7.71
N VAL A 80 -4.70 0.55 -6.73
CA VAL A 80 -6.03 -0.05 -6.83
C VAL A 80 -7.10 1.02 -6.67
N ARG A 81 -8.15 0.94 -7.47
CA ARG A 81 -9.36 1.75 -7.31
C ARG A 81 -10.58 0.82 -7.27
N ALA A 82 -11.42 0.99 -6.27
CA ALA A 82 -12.74 0.36 -6.25
C ALA A 82 -13.69 1.09 -7.21
N HIS A 83 -14.34 0.34 -8.09
CA HIS A 83 -15.39 0.84 -9.00
C HIS A 83 -16.80 0.64 -8.46
N GLY A 84 -16.96 -0.19 -7.42
CA GLY A 84 -18.25 -0.56 -6.85
C GLY A 84 -18.85 -1.79 -7.51
N GLY A 85 -19.64 -2.53 -6.74
CA GLY A 85 -20.25 -3.78 -7.19
C GLY A 85 -19.20 -4.89 -7.33
N ASP A 86 -18.29 -4.98 -6.36
CA ASP A 86 -17.22 -5.97 -6.29
C ASP A 86 -16.15 -5.89 -7.39
N ARG A 87 -16.10 -4.75 -8.11
CA ARG A 87 -15.13 -4.50 -9.18
C ARG A 87 -14.03 -3.56 -8.74
N PHE A 88 -12.80 -3.92 -9.10
CA PHE A 88 -11.60 -3.16 -8.79
C PHE A 88 -10.73 -3.00 -10.04
N ALA A 89 -10.18 -1.81 -10.25
CA ALA A 89 -9.16 -1.57 -11.25
C ALA A 89 -7.79 -1.55 -10.59
N VAL A 90 -6.88 -2.38 -11.08
CA VAL A 90 -5.48 -2.45 -10.67
C VAL A 90 -4.64 -1.84 -11.78
N HIS A 91 -4.05 -0.67 -11.52
CA HIS A 91 -3.10 -0.04 -12.42
C HIS A 91 -1.69 -0.48 -12.03
N LEU A 92 -0.98 -1.06 -12.98
CA LEU A 92 0.40 -1.49 -12.83
C LEU A 92 1.37 -0.35 -13.15
N ALA A 93 2.62 -0.50 -12.70
CA ALA A 93 3.67 0.48 -12.94
C ALA A 93 4.07 0.58 -14.44
N ASP A 94 3.84 -0.48 -15.22
CA ASP A 94 4.04 -0.51 -16.68
C ASP A 94 2.92 0.20 -17.46
N GLY A 95 1.92 0.75 -16.76
CA GLY A 95 0.78 1.46 -17.36
C GLY A 95 -0.40 0.56 -17.73
N ARG A 96 -0.29 -0.76 -17.57
CA ARG A 96 -1.41 -1.69 -17.83
C ARG A 96 -2.46 -1.61 -16.73
N VAL A 97 -3.70 -1.88 -17.11
CA VAL A 97 -4.84 -1.90 -16.19
C VAL A 97 -5.47 -3.29 -16.24
N HIS A 98 -5.61 -3.88 -15.06
CA HIS A 98 -6.30 -5.15 -14.88
C HIS A 98 -7.55 -4.94 -14.05
N GLU A 99 -8.61 -5.66 -14.36
CA GLU A 99 -9.84 -5.66 -13.57
C GLU A 99 -9.86 -6.90 -12.66
N GLY A 100 -9.98 -6.66 -11.36
CA GLY A 100 -10.25 -7.68 -10.36
C GLY A 100 -11.73 -7.69 -10.00
N HIS A 101 -12.27 -8.89 -9.81
CA HIS A 101 -13.62 -9.12 -9.30
C HIS A 101 -13.47 -9.80 -7.94
N GLY A 102 -13.85 -9.13 -6.86
CA GLY A 102 -13.53 -9.60 -5.51
C GLY A 102 -12.32 -8.91 -4.91
N ALA A 103 -12.42 -8.57 -3.63
CA ALA A 103 -11.29 -8.11 -2.82
C ALA A 103 -10.11 -9.10 -2.88
N ALA A 104 -10.38 -10.39 -2.67
CA ALA A 104 -9.34 -11.43 -2.64
C ALA A 104 -8.63 -11.62 -4.00
N ALA A 105 -9.39 -11.67 -5.10
CA ALA A 105 -8.82 -11.79 -6.44
C ALA A 105 -7.99 -10.56 -6.82
N THR A 106 -8.46 -9.37 -6.43
CA THR A 106 -7.74 -8.11 -6.65
C THR A 106 -6.43 -8.08 -5.87
N VAL A 107 -6.43 -8.54 -4.61
CA VAL A 107 -5.21 -8.68 -3.82
C VAL A 107 -4.24 -9.68 -4.45
N ALA A 108 -4.73 -10.81 -4.96
CA ALA A 108 -3.90 -11.77 -5.68
C ALA A 108 -3.27 -11.17 -6.95
N LEU A 109 -4.03 -10.37 -7.72
CA LEU A 109 -3.51 -9.64 -8.88
C LEU A 109 -2.42 -8.64 -8.48
N VAL A 110 -2.63 -7.87 -7.40
CA VAL A 110 -1.61 -6.94 -6.90
C VAL A 110 -0.34 -7.69 -6.52
N LEU A 111 -0.46 -8.81 -5.80
CA LEU A 111 0.70 -9.62 -5.39
C LEU A 111 1.44 -10.26 -6.56
N GLN A 112 0.71 -10.71 -7.59
CA GLN A 112 1.30 -11.30 -8.80
C GLN A 112 2.15 -10.29 -9.56
N HIS A 113 1.74 -9.02 -9.56
CA HIS A 113 2.44 -7.93 -10.24
C HIS A 113 3.30 -7.08 -9.31
N LEU A 114 3.45 -7.50 -8.04
CA LEU A 114 4.32 -6.83 -7.09
C LEU A 114 5.78 -7.24 -7.36
N PRO A 115 6.71 -6.29 -7.56
CA PRO A 115 8.12 -6.60 -7.67
C PRO A 115 8.62 -7.43 -6.47
N GLU A 116 9.52 -8.38 -6.70
CA GLU A 116 10.07 -9.21 -5.62
C GLU A 116 10.87 -8.37 -4.60
N ASP A 117 11.53 -7.32 -5.08
CA ASP A 117 12.27 -6.33 -4.28
C ASP A 117 11.37 -5.25 -3.66
N ALA A 118 10.03 -5.39 -3.76
CA ALA A 118 9.12 -4.37 -3.27
C ALA A 118 9.09 -4.29 -1.75
N VAL A 119 9.18 -5.44 -1.08
CA VAL A 119 9.23 -5.49 0.37
C VAL A 119 10.69 -5.34 0.78
N PRO A 120 11.06 -4.33 1.57
CA PRO A 120 12.42 -4.26 2.11
C PRO A 120 12.69 -5.57 2.86
N ALA A 121 13.82 -6.21 2.54
CA ALA A 121 14.22 -7.42 3.23
C ALA A 121 14.13 -7.16 4.75
N PRO A 122 13.57 -8.09 5.54
CA PRO A 122 13.65 -7.97 6.98
C PRO A 122 15.12 -7.76 7.31
N ARG A 123 15.45 -6.63 7.95
CA ARG A 123 16.80 -6.41 8.47
C ARG A 123 17.08 -7.58 9.40
N GLY A 124 17.86 -8.55 8.93
CA GLY A 124 18.35 -9.67 9.72
C GLY A 124 19.19 -9.12 10.88
N GLY A 125 19.14 -9.83 12.00
CA GLY A 125 19.68 -9.42 13.30
C GLY A 125 21.18 -9.22 13.35
#